data_AF-A0A6G0WUP3-F1
#
_entry.id   AF-A0A6G0WUP3-F1
#
_cell.length_a   1.000
_cell.length_b   1.000
_cell.length_c   1.000
_cell.angle_alpha   90.00
_cell.angle_beta   90.00
_cell.angle_gamma   90.00
#
_symmetry.space_group_name_H-M   'P 1'
#
loop_
_entity.id
_entity.type
_entity.pdbx_description
1 polymer ?
#
loop_
_entity_poly.entity_id
_entity_poly.type
_entity_poly.pdbx_seq_one_letter_code
_entity_poly.pdbx_strand_id
1 'polypeptide(L)'
;MSHLKVVLLCKGRGGDSGSYKPNRDESQWWNRRDALVRCVSAFLHGPSSAHCTSRELVLIHDEDWTRIHMTKSPSSTTLPTEQNILSAWKDATSTNSSKSSSSSPWSCRVVRTASTGQGTNDANAVQHMESKRQVLEHIQANCSIDFLRKHGLNSKADVVLRKTNKKALVQIWHSWAATATPKSSESPLASIFTDLLQKSSSSSSIIAGFLHESCDSELPCFDPPELPQADPNLHVVLFLGAVRDMHPSEHKTLRSVCAAQDIPLTGVRLGPVAEFTSKILSVVAFHQARGMLGRALQYQVTAGSNSSSTESKAVEESGKRERSVAQTLHVFCSIPLDHTALSTDLSVRQSPLWNIVRVTVVTLWRSHLMRSDASDFKMALAFLFQDGAVVSLEQDALVRSMSEQHQAAPCEFQILQALMQTAPCGKWTDGEALKNLLAPASLVLDITEDDEKNSDKMVDEICAMPSRTSELEEDYVAVLLSCHGEPLPAHLALRKAAVMLPHVRTSRIVPAQDLDREAATITMLQHFAYQERLFPYLRDKAKVKKSKRKKTKSE
;
A
#
# COMPACT_ATOMS: atom_id res chain seq x y z
N MET A 1 -18.93 -10.50 7.84
CA MET A 1 -17.70 -11.28 7.61
C MET A 1 -17.50 -11.33 6.12
N SER A 2 -16.31 -11.10 5.58
CA SER A 2 -16.13 -11.15 4.12
C SER A 2 -14.74 -11.65 3.73
N HIS A 3 -14.69 -12.47 2.69
CA HIS A 3 -13.45 -12.88 2.06
C HIS A 3 -12.94 -11.74 1.19
N LEU A 4 -11.66 -11.38 1.32
CA LEU A 4 -11.09 -10.29 0.53
C LEU A 4 -9.90 -10.79 -0.29
N LYS A 5 -10.01 -10.61 -1.61
CA LYS A 5 -8.93 -10.81 -2.57
C LYS A 5 -8.54 -9.47 -3.16
N VAL A 6 -7.27 -9.14 -3.12
CA VAL A 6 -6.72 -7.96 -3.79
C VAL A 6 -5.82 -8.43 -4.93
N VAL A 7 -6.00 -7.85 -6.10
CA VAL A 7 -5.28 -8.17 -7.33
C VAL A 7 -4.47 -6.94 -7.75
N LEU A 8 -3.16 -7.06 -7.69
CA LEU A 8 -2.21 -6.03 -8.11
C LEU A 8 -1.69 -6.34 -9.51
N LEU A 9 -1.87 -5.38 -10.43
CA LEU A 9 -1.29 -5.43 -11.76
C LEU A 9 0.15 -4.88 -11.70
N CYS A 10 1.11 -5.78 -11.87
CA CYS A 10 2.53 -5.56 -11.69
C CYS A 10 3.25 -5.51 -13.03
N LYS A 11 4.25 -4.63 -13.14
CA LYS A 11 5.19 -4.65 -14.26
C LYS A 11 6.23 -5.77 -14.09
N GLY A 12 6.69 -6.36 -15.18
CA GLY A 12 7.86 -7.24 -15.20
C GLY A 12 7.49 -8.72 -15.18
N ARG A 13 8.47 -9.59 -14.88
CA ARG A 13 8.29 -11.06 -14.87
C ARG A 13 8.21 -11.60 -13.44
N GLY A 14 7.14 -12.32 -13.14
CA GLY A 14 6.94 -12.95 -11.84
C GLY A 14 7.45 -14.39 -11.75
N GLY A 15 7.62 -15.06 -12.88
CA GLY A 15 7.96 -16.48 -12.95
C GLY A 15 9.45 -16.80 -12.88
N ASP A 16 10.31 -15.78 -12.99
CA ASP A 16 11.78 -15.92 -12.97
C ASP A 16 12.30 -15.97 -11.53
N SER A 17 12.58 -17.18 -11.03
CA SER A 17 13.10 -17.38 -9.68
C SER A 17 14.48 -16.74 -9.46
N GLY A 18 15.33 -16.72 -10.49
CA GLY A 18 16.69 -16.19 -10.43
C GLY A 18 16.71 -14.68 -10.26
N SER A 19 15.61 -14.03 -10.62
CA SER A 19 15.45 -12.61 -10.44
C SER A 19 15.32 -12.23 -8.96
N TYR A 20 14.71 -13.05 -8.09
CA TYR A 20 14.54 -12.78 -6.66
C TYR A 20 15.84 -13.01 -5.87
N LYS A 21 16.34 -11.96 -5.21
CA LYS A 21 17.62 -11.98 -4.48
C LYS A 21 17.43 -11.57 -3.01
N PRO A 22 16.83 -12.43 -2.16
CA PRO A 22 16.48 -12.06 -0.78
C PRO A 22 17.68 -11.61 0.07
N ASN A 23 18.88 -12.10 -0.23
CA ASN A 23 20.11 -11.72 0.49
C ASN A 23 20.84 -10.52 -0.15
N ARG A 24 20.16 -9.78 -1.03
CA ARG A 24 20.68 -8.57 -1.69
C ARG A 24 19.63 -7.48 -1.72
N ASP A 25 19.19 -7.05 -0.55
CA ASP A 25 18.14 -6.06 -0.39
C ASP A 25 18.56 -4.65 -0.86
N GLU A 26 19.86 -4.38 -1.03
CA GLU A 26 20.39 -3.14 -1.63
C GLU A 26 19.94 -2.91 -3.09
N SER A 27 19.43 -3.95 -3.75
CA SER A 27 19.09 -3.95 -5.18
C SER A 27 17.63 -4.30 -5.48
N GLN A 28 16.72 -4.32 -4.51
CA GLN A 28 15.34 -4.77 -4.78
C GLN A 28 14.42 -3.69 -5.36
N TRP A 29 14.94 -2.48 -5.53
CA TRP A 29 14.25 -1.40 -6.23
C TRP A 29 14.06 -1.68 -7.73
N TRP A 30 14.85 -2.59 -8.33
CA TRP A 30 14.63 -3.08 -9.70
C TRP A 30 13.29 -3.82 -9.79
N ASN A 31 12.46 -3.46 -10.77
CA ASN A 31 11.06 -3.91 -10.89
C ASN A 31 10.20 -3.62 -9.64
N ARG A 32 10.63 -2.67 -8.80
CA ARG A 32 9.85 -2.08 -7.71
C ARG A 32 9.34 -3.11 -6.69
N ARG A 33 10.15 -4.12 -6.41
CA ARG A 33 9.78 -5.21 -5.49
C ARG A 33 9.71 -4.77 -4.06
N ASP A 34 10.54 -3.81 -3.69
CA ASP A 34 10.46 -3.08 -2.43
C ASP A 34 9.01 -2.60 -2.18
N ALA A 35 8.36 -2.02 -3.20
CA ALA A 35 6.97 -1.56 -3.10
C ALA A 35 5.97 -2.72 -3.01
N LEU A 36 6.18 -3.80 -3.78
CA LEU A 36 5.32 -4.98 -3.74
C LEU A 36 5.40 -5.71 -2.40
N VAL A 37 6.60 -5.86 -1.83
CA VAL A 37 6.82 -6.41 -0.49
C VAL A 37 6.05 -5.58 0.54
N ARG A 38 6.15 -4.25 0.48
CA ARG A 38 5.36 -3.39 1.38
C ARG A 38 3.86 -3.55 1.23
N CYS A 39 3.37 -3.87 0.02
CA CYS A 39 1.97 -4.21 -0.20
C CYS A 39 1.59 -5.53 0.50
N VAL A 40 2.44 -6.55 0.44
CA VAL A 40 2.26 -7.80 1.20
C VAL A 40 2.22 -7.52 2.70
N SER A 41 3.19 -6.76 3.23
CA SER A 41 3.26 -6.42 4.65
C SER A 41 2.02 -5.65 5.11
N ALA A 42 1.64 -4.58 4.40
CA ALA A 42 0.49 -3.75 4.76
C ALA A 42 -0.85 -4.48 4.68
N PHE A 43 -1.02 -5.38 3.72
CA PHE A 43 -2.30 -6.05 3.48
C PHE A 43 -2.47 -7.31 4.33
N LEU A 44 -1.50 -8.23 4.27
CA LEU A 44 -1.60 -9.52 4.93
C LEU A 44 -1.24 -9.46 6.42
N HIS A 45 -0.46 -8.46 6.85
CA HIS A 45 -0.08 -8.26 8.25
C HIS A 45 -0.62 -6.96 8.86
N GLY A 46 -1.46 -6.24 8.12
CA GLY A 46 -2.22 -5.11 8.62
C GLY A 46 -3.42 -5.52 9.48
N PRO A 47 -4.29 -4.55 9.82
CA PRO A 47 -5.37 -4.70 10.78
C PRO A 47 -6.21 -5.97 10.56
N SER A 48 -6.47 -6.79 11.56
CA SER A 48 -7.29 -8.01 11.44
C SER A 48 -8.30 -8.15 12.58
N SER A 49 -9.43 -8.81 12.31
CA SER A 49 -10.49 -9.01 13.31
C SER A 49 -11.38 -10.20 12.95
N ALA A 50 -12.40 -10.48 13.77
CA ALA A 50 -13.44 -11.46 13.49
C ALA A 50 -14.23 -11.18 12.19
N HIS A 51 -14.17 -9.97 11.64
CA HIS A 51 -14.81 -9.65 10.35
C HIS A 51 -14.01 -10.16 9.13
N CYS A 52 -12.72 -10.47 9.32
CA CYS A 52 -11.83 -10.98 8.30
C CYS A 52 -11.87 -12.51 8.26
N THR A 53 -12.61 -13.10 7.32
CA THR A 53 -12.61 -14.57 7.15
C THR A 53 -11.33 -15.05 6.48
N SER A 54 -10.89 -14.35 5.44
CA SER A 54 -9.58 -14.55 4.82
C SER A 54 -9.12 -13.31 4.04
N ARG A 55 -7.81 -13.26 3.78
CA ARG A 55 -7.16 -12.33 2.86
C ARG A 55 -6.27 -13.06 1.90
N GLU A 56 -6.37 -12.68 0.63
CA GLU A 56 -5.48 -13.13 -0.43
C GLU A 56 -4.97 -11.93 -1.22
N LEU A 57 -3.64 -11.84 -1.39
CA LEU A 57 -3.02 -10.89 -2.31
C LEU A 57 -2.54 -11.64 -3.54
N VAL A 58 -2.91 -11.17 -4.72
CA VAL A 58 -2.51 -11.75 -6.00
C VAL A 58 -1.69 -10.71 -6.77
N LEU A 59 -0.46 -11.06 -7.12
CA LEU A 59 0.39 -10.26 -7.99
C LEU A 59 0.31 -10.83 -9.41
N ILE A 60 -0.18 -10.05 -10.38
CA ILE A 60 -0.19 -10.45 -11.80
C ILE A 60 0.91 -9.68 -12.52
N HIS A 61 1.86 -10.40 -13.08
CA HIS A 61 2.99 -9.82 -13.81
C HIS A 61 2.69 -9.73 -15.31
N ASP A 62 2.78 -8.53 -15.89
CA ASP A 62 2.33 -8.26 -17.26
C ASP A 62 3.25 -8.78 -18.37
N GLU A 63 4.52 -9.11 -18.09
CA GLU A 63 5.42 -9.64 -19.13
C GLU A 63 5.29 -11.14 -19.37
N ASP A 64 4.94 -11.91 -18.33
CA ASP A 64 4.85 -13.37 -18.39
C ASP A 64 3.52 -13.94 -17.91
N TRP A 65 2.58 -13.07 -17.52
CA TRP A 65 1.27 -13.42 -16.98
C TRP A 65 1.36 -14.39 -15.79
N THR A 66 2.49 -14.41 -15.10
CA THR A 66 2.67 -15.20 -13.88
C THR A 66 1.88 -14.55 -12.76
N ARG A 67 1.21 -15.40 -11.97
CA ARG A 67 0.39 -15.00 -10.84
C ARG A 67 1.01 -15.53 -9.55
N ILE A 68 1.27 -14.65 -8.60
CA ILE A 68 1.74 -15.03 -7.26
C ILE A 68 0.60 -14.78 -6.29
N HIS A 69 -0.02 -15.87 -5.84
CA HIS A 69 -1.07 -15.86 -4.83
C HIS A 69 -0.43 -15.99 -3.44
N MET A 70 -0.77 -15.06 -2.54
CA MET A 70 -0.26 -15.06 -1.18
C MET A 70 -1.37 -14.97 -0.16
N THR A 71 -1.29 -15.84 0.86
CA THR A 71 -2.08 -15.75 2.08
C THR A 71 -1.15 -15.87 3.29
N LYS A 72 -1.57 -15.33 4.44
CA LYS A 72 -0.84 -15.43 5.71
C LYS A 72 -1.40 -16.58 6.53
N SER A 73 -0.52 -17.43 7.08
CA SER A 73 -0.92 -18.40 8.10
C SER A 73 -1.28 -17.66 9.40
N PRO A 74 -2.43 -17.95 10.04
CA PRO A 74 -2.87 -17.25 11.25
C PRO A 74 -1.89 -17.42 12.42
N SER A 75 -1.10 -18.49 12.46
CA SER A 75 -0.13 -18.76 13.53
C SER A 75 1.26 -18.15 13.28
N SER A 76 1.46 -17.45 12.18
CA SER A 76 2.78 -16.91 11.86
C SER A 76 3.12 -15.66 12.67
N THR A 77 4.26 -15.73 13.35
CA THR A 77 4.95 -14.59 13.97
C THR A 77 6.12 -14.07 13.15
N THR A 78 6.34 -14.62 11.96
CA THR A 78 7.47 -14.24 11.10
C THR A 78 7.27 -12.83 10.58
N LEU A 79 8.29 -12.00 10.76
CA LEU A 79 8.28 -10.62 10.29
C LEU A 79 8.22 -10.58 8.76
N PRO A 80 7.33 -9.76 8.18
CA PRO A 80 7.26 -9.55 6.73
C PRO A 80 8.32 -8.56 6.28
N THR A 81 9.58 -8.90 6.53
CA THR A 81 10.74 -8.19 5.98
C THR A 81 10.83 -8.46 4.48
N GLU A 82 11.52 -7.56 3.79
CA GLU A 82 11.82 -7.69 2.36
C GLU A 82 12.53 -9.00 2.05
N GLN A 83 13.54 -9.37 2.84
CA GLN A 83 14.25 -10.64 2.72
C GLN A 83 13.29 -11.84 2.84
N ASN A 84 12.40 -11.86 3.83
CA ASN A 84 11.53 -12.99 4.09
C ASN A 84 10.48 -13.18 2.98
N ILE A 85 9.85 -12.08 2.54
CA ILE A 85 8.85 -12.14 1.46
C ILE A 85 9.50 -12.52 0.13
N LEU A 86 10.66 -11.95 -0.20
CA LEU A 86 11.39 -12.30 -1.42
C LEU A 86 11.87 -13.75 -1.41
N SER A 87 12.25 -14.29 -0.24
CA SER A 87 12.58 -15.71 -0.09
C SER A 87 11.37 -16.57 -0.41
N ALA A 88 10.19 -16.23 0.13
CA ALA A 88 8.96 -16.95 -0.16
C ALA A 88 8.57 -16.91 -1.65
N TRP A 89 8.76 -15.78 -2.34
CA TRP A 89 8.56 -15.71 -3.79
C TRP A 89 9.58 -16.53 -4.58
N LYS A 90 10.86 -16.46 -4.20
CA LYS A 90 11.93 -17.23 -4.81
C LYS A 90 11.68 -18.72 -4.69
N ASP A 91 11.31 -19.19 -3.50
CA ASP A 91 11.06 -20.60 -3.24
C ASP A 91 9.88 -21.09 -4.07
N ALA A 92 8.76 -20.35 -4.03
CA ALA A 92 7.53 -20.72 -4.75
C ALA A 92 7.70 -20.72 -6.28
N THR A 93 8.57 -19.86 -6.83
CA THR A 93 8.89 -19.85 -8.26
C THR A 93 9.90 -20.91 -8.66
N SER A 94 10.79 -21.33 -7.74
CA SER A 94 11.78 -22.38 -8.00
C SER A 94 11.15 -23.78 -8.00
N THR A 95 10.14 -24.01 -7.16
CA THR A 95 9.46 -25.28 -7.08
C THR A 95 8.45 -25.44 -8.22
N ASN A 96 8.75 -26.28 -9.21
CA ASN A 96 7.75 -26.69 -10.22
C ASN A 96 6.61 -27.54 -9.64
N SER A 97 6.71 -27.96 -8.37
CA SER A 97 5.70 -28.72 -7.64
C SER A 97 4.97 -27.84 -6.64
N SER A 98 3.65 -27.99 -6.55
CA SER A 98 2.73 -27.33 -5.60
C SER A 98 3.00 -27.58 -4.10
N LYS A 99 4.12 -28.20 -3.74
CA LYS A 99 4.49 -28.44 -2.34
C LYS A 99 5.15 -27.19 -1.80
N SER A 100 4.37 -26.32 -1.15
CA SER A 100 4.89 -25.25 -0.31
C SER A 100 5.83 -25.86 0.74
N SER A 101 6.99 -25.23 1.00
CA SER A 101 7.79 -25.62 2.15
C SER A 101 6.91 -25.47 3.41
N SER A 102 6.83 -26.52 4.22
CA SER A 102 5.98 -26.54 5.42
C SER A 102 6.40 -25.51 6.48
N SER A 103 7.54 -24.85 6.29
CA SER A 103 8.10 -23.84 7.19
C SER A 103 7.76 -22.40 6.82
N SER A 104 7.25 -22.13 5.60
CA SER A 104 6.95 -20.76 5.21
C SER A 104 5.72 -20.23 5.96
N PRO A 105 5.80 -19.04 6.57
CA PRO A 105 4.65 -18.38 7.22
C PRO A 105 3.56 -17.95 6.23
N TRP A 106 3.91 -17.85 4.95
CA TRP A 106 3.01 -17.53 3.86
C TRP A 106 2.75 -18.76 3.01
N SER A 107 1.48 -18.98 2.66
CA SER A 107 1.17 -19.84 1.52
C SER A 107 1.38 -19.00 0.27
N CYS A 108 2.43 -19.33 -0.49
CA CYS A 108 2.78 -18.67 -1.73
C CYS A 108 2.59 -19.67 -2.88
N ARG A 109 1.61 -19.41 -3.76
CA ARG A 109 1.30 -20.27 -4.90
C ARG A 109 1.54 -19.50 -6.20
N VAL A 110 2.45 -20.02 -7.02
CA VAL A 110 2.74 -19.47 -8.35
C VAL A 110 1.92 -20.20 -9.38
N VAL A 111 1.08 -19.48 -10.11
CA VAL A 111 0.33 -20.02 -11.25
C VAL A 111 0.87 -19.38 -12.52
N ARG A 112 1.49 -20.20 -13.36
CA ARG A 112 1.96 -19.80 -14.67
C ARG A 112 0.82 -20.02 -15.64
N THR A 113 0.42 -18.97 -16.34
CA THR A 113 -0.45 -19.12 -17.49
C THR A 113 0.33 -19.93 -18.51
N ALA A 114 -0.20 -21.09 -18.91
CA ALA A 114 0.44 -21.90 -19.94
C ALA A 114 0.73 -20.95 -21.10
N SER A 115 1.98 -20.87 -21.53
CA SER A 115 2.35 -20.09 -22.69
C SER A 115 1.61 -20.68 -23.88
N THR A 116 0.36 -20.30 -24.09
CA THR A 116 -0.19 -20.16 -25.42
C THR A 116 0.90 -19.34 -26.12
N GLY A 117 1.63 -19.91 -27.07
CA GLY A 117 2.76 -19.27 -27.77
C GLY A 117 2.29 -18.06 -28.60
N GLN A 118 1.67 -17.10 -27.93
CA GLN A 118 0.76 -16.08 -28.41
C GLN A 118 0.93 -14.77 -27.65
N GLY A 119 1.52 -14.78 -26.44
CA GLY A 119 1.65 -13.59 -25.58
C GLY A 119 2.41 -12.42 -26.18
N THR A 120 2.94 -12.57 -27.38
CA THR A 120 3.78 -11.55 -28.00
C THR A 120 3.68 -11.50 -29.52
N ASN A 121 2.64 -12.08 -30.12
CA ASN A 121 2.43 -11.98 -31.58
C ASN A 121 1.94 -10.59 -32.02
N ASP A 122 1.77 -9.66 -31.08
CA ASP A 122 1.45 -8.27 -31.41
C ASP A 122 2.65 -7.65 -32.14
N ALA A 123 2.43 -7.33 -33.42
CA ALA A 123 3.40 -6.68 -34.31
C ALA A 123 4.01 -5.42 -33.66
N ASN A 124 3.25 -4.74 -32.79
CA ASN A 124 3.66 -3.49 -32.15
C ASN A 124 4.47 -3.69 -30.86
N ALA A 125 4.34 -4.83 -30.16
CA ALA A 125 5.03 -5.06 -28.88
C ALA A 125 6.56 -4.96 -29.02
N VAL A 126 7.10 -5.43 -30.15
CA VAL A 126 8.54 -5.42 -30.43
C VAL A 126 9.09 -4.02 -30.67
N GLN A 127 8.26 -3.05 -31.08
CA GLN A 127 8.67 -1.66 -31.25
C GLN A 127 8.98 -0.99 -29.90
N HIS A 128 8.23 -1.36 -28.86
CA HIS A 128 8.32 -0.77 -27.52
C HIS A 128 9.39 -1.41 -26.63
N MET A 129 9.98 -2.55 -27.03
CA MET A 129 11.08 -3.17 -26.29
C MET A 129 12.30 -2.25 -26.25
N GLU A 130 12.92 -2.05 -25.08
CA GLU A 130 13.97 -1.05 -24.90
C GLU A 130 15.25 -1.41 -25.66
N SER A 131 15.71 -2.67 -25.56
CA SER A 131 17.01 -3.11 -26.07
C SER A 131 16.95 -3.96 -27.34
N LYS A 132 18.04 -3.92 -28.12
CA LYS A 132 18.21 -4.81 -29.29
C LYS A 132 18.22 -6.29 -28.91
N ARG A 133 18.77 -6.64 -27.73
CA ARG A 133 18.85 -8.02 -27.24
C ARG A 133 17.46 -8.57 -26.94
N GLN A 134 16.62 -7.81 -26.24
CA GLN A 134 15.23 -8.18 -25.97
C GLN A 134 14.49 -8.49 -27.26
N VAL A 135 14.59 -7.61 -28.27
CA VAL A 135 13.96 -7.82 -29.57
C VAL A 135 14.45 -9.10 -30.26
N LEU A 136 15.74 -9.44 -30.16
CA LEU A 136 16.25 -10.67 -30.76
C LEU A 136 15.74 -11.92 -30.04
N GLU A 137 15.89 -11.95 -28.72
CA GLU A 137 15.42 -13.06 -27.87
C GLU A 137 13.92 -13.28 -28.06
N HIS A 138 13.19 -12.18 -28.26
CA HIS A 138 11.79 -12.17 -28.62
C HIS A 138 11.48 -12.93 -29.91
N ILE A 139 12.17 -12.57 -30.99
CA ILE A 139 12.01 -13.20 -32.30
C ILE A 139 12.42 -14.67 -32.24
N GLN A 140 13.53 -14.98 -31.57
CA GLN A 140 14.04 -16.35 -31.42
C GLN A 140 13.08 -17.26 -30.64
N ALA A 141 12.35 -16.71 -29.67
CA ALA A 141 11.39 -17.47 -28.88
C ALA A 141 10.06 -17.74 -29.61
N ASN A 142 9.68 -16.89 -30.58
CA ASN A 142 8.33 -16.92 -31.16
C ASN A 142 8.28 -17.34 -32.63
N CYS A 143 9.38 -17.19 -33.37
CA CYS A 143 9.42 -17.59 -34.77
C CYS A 143 9.83 -19.06 -34.93
N SER A 144 9.24 -19.73 -35.95
CA SER A 144 9.68 -21.08 -36.35
C SER A 144 11.17 -21.12 -36.70
N ILE A 145 11.81 -22.27 -36.47
CA ILE A 145 13.24 -22.46 -36.77
C ILE A 145 13.59 -22.13 -38.23
N ASP A 146 12.70 -22.41 -39.17
CA ASP A 146 12.92 -22.15 -40.60
C ASP A 146 12.88 -20.66 -40.92
N PHE A 147 11.98 -19.92 -40.28
CA PHE A 147 11.96 -18.46 -40.36
C PHE A 147 13.26 -17.86 -39.77
N LEU A 148 13.71 -18.35 -38.61
CA LEU A 148 14.95 -17.90 -37.99
C LEU A 148 16.18 -18.20 -38.87
N ARG A 149 16.23 -19.36 -39.52
CA ARG A 149 17.29 -19.71 -40.48
C ARG A 149 17.27 -18.79 -41.69
N LYS A 150 16.10 -18.52 -42.27
CA LYS A 150 15.92 -17.62 -43.43
C LYS A 150 16.46 -16.21 -43.16
N HIS A 151 16.31 -15.71 -41.94
CA HIS A 151 16.76 -14.37 -41.53
C HIS A 151 18.11 -14.36 -40.80
N GLY A 152 18.81 -15.49 -40.71
CA GLY A 152 20.12 -15.57 -40.04
C GLY A 152 20.08 -15.34 -38.52
N LEU A 153 18.91 -15.56 -37.89
CA LEU A 153 18.69 -15.35 -36.46
C LEU A 153 18.82 -16.64 -35.63
N ASN A 154 19.08 -17.80 -36.23
CA ASN A 154 19.22 -19.10 -35.52
C ASN A 154 20.62 -19.32 -34.86
N SER A 155 21.26 -18.26 -34.37
CA SER A 155 22.58 -18.33 -33.71
C SER A 155 22.49 -17.78 -32.30
N LYS A 156 23.53 -17.99 -31.48
CA LYS A 156 23.61 -17.38 -30.15
C LYS A 156 23.43 -15.86 -30.24
N ALA A 157 22.73 -15.27 -29.28
CA ALA A 157 22.37 -13.86 -29.28
C ALA A 157 23.58 -12.94 -29.55
N ASP A 158 24.73 -13.21 -28.92
CA ASP A 158 25.94 -12.41 -29.09
C ASP A 158 26.48 -12.38 -30.53
N VAL A 159 26.28 -13.45 -31.29
CA VAL A 159 26.73 -13.53 -32.69
C VAL A 159 25.81 -12.70 -33.59
N VAL A 160 24.50 -12.84 -33.40
CA VAL A 160 23.48 -12.13 -34.19
C VAL A 160 23.52 -10.63 -33.88
N LEU A 161 23.66 -10.27 -32.60
CA LEU A 161 23.74 -8.88 -32.15
C LEU A 161 24.99 -8.16 -32.67
N ARG A 162 26.04 -8.84 -33.14
CA ARG A 162 27.17 -8.17 -33.83
C ARG A 162 26.85 -7.77 -35.26
N LYS A 163 25.91 -8.44 -35.92
CA LYS A 163 25.64 -8.30 -37.37
C LYS A 163 24.33 -7.59 -37.70
N THR A 164 23.52 -7.28 -36.69
CA THR A 164 22.17 -6.73 -36.89
C THR A 164 21.89 -5.58 -35.93
N ASN A 165 20.98 -4.68 -36.31
CA ASN A 165 20.51 -3.57 -35.48
C ASN A 165 19.03 -3.75 -35.09
N LYS A 166 18.55 -2.97 -34.10
CA LYS A 166 17.17 -3.08 -33.58
C LYS A 166 16.12 -2.88 -34.67
N LYS A 167 16.33 -1.90 -35.56
CA LYS A 167 15.41 -1.58 -36.66
C LYS A 167 15.22 -2.77 -37.61
N ALA A 168 16.30 -3.45 -37.97
CA ALA A 168 16.25 -4.64 -38.82
C ALA A 168 15.49 -5.79 -38.15
N LEU A 169 15.71 -6.02 -36.86
CA LEU A 169 14.97 -7.04 -36.11
C LEU A 169 13.46 -6.72 -36.04
N VAL A 170 13.10 -5.48 -35.76
CA VAL A 170 11.69 -5.02 -35.75
C VAL A 170 11.04 -5.26 -37.12
N GLN A 171 11.75 -5.01 -38.22
CA GLN A 171 11.24 -5.29 -39.57
C GLN A 171 11.05 -6.79 -39.84
N ILE A 172 12.00 -7.63 -39.40
CA ILE A 172 11.90 -9.09 -39.50
C ILE A 172 10.71 -9.60 -38.68
N TRP A 173 10.46 -9.01 -37.50
CA TRP A 173 9.29 -9.34 -36.71
C TRP A 173 7.99 -9.00 -37.42
N HIS A 174 7.88 -7.80 -38.01
CA HIS A 174 6.71 -7.38 -38.78
C HIS A 174 6.42 -8.31 -39.96
N SER A 175 7.46 -8.77 -40.67
CA SER A 175 7.27 -9.70 -41.79
C SER A 175 6.76 -11.07 -41.33
N TRP A 176 7.20 -11.54 -40.15
CA TRP A 176 6.67 -12.77 -39.55
C TRP A 176 5.20 -12.59 -39.13
N ALA A 177 4.90 -11.52 -38.40
CA ALA A 177 3.57 -11.24 -37.87
C ALA A 177 2.51 -11.12 -38.97
N ALA A 178 2.86 -10.54 -40.13
CA ALA A 178 1.97 -10.45 -41.28
C ALA A 178 1.60 -11.82 -41.90
N THR A 179 2.45 -12.84 -41.72
CA THR A 179 2.22 -14.19 -42.26
C THR A 179 1.57 -15.14 -41.25
N ALA A 180 1.61 -14.81 -39.96
CA ALA A 180 0.97 -15.58 -38.92
C ALA A 180 -0.55 -15.32 -38.96
N THR A 181 -1.34 -16.35 -39.31
CA THR A 181 -2.80 -16.26 -39.28
C THR A 181 -3.23 -15.93 -37.84
N PRO A 182 -4.00 -14.85 -37.61
CA PRO A 182 -4.44 -14.49 -36.26
C PRO A 182 -5.44 -15.55 -35.79
N LYS A 183 -4.97 -16.55 -35.06
CA LYS A 183 -5.85 -17.41 -34.27
C LYS A 183 -6.54 -16.50 -33.26
N SER A 184 -7.87 -16.40 -33.31
CA SER A 184 -8.69 -15.69 -32.31
C SER A 184 -8.50 -16.37 -30.96
N SER A 185 -7.42 -16.01 -30.28
CA SER A 185 -7.12 -16.47 -28.94
C SER A 185 -7.73 -15.48 -28.00
N GLU A 186 -8.54 -16.02 -27.09
CA GLU A 186 -8.97 -15.33 -25.91
C GLU A 186 -7.75 -14.72 -25.21
N SER A 187 -7.86 -13.44 -24.82
CA SER A 187 -6.76 -12.74 -24.15
C SER A 187 -6.35 -13.52 -22.89
N PRO A 188 -5.04 -13.80 -22.67
CA PRO A 188 -4.58 -14.43 -21.43
C PRO A 188 -5.10 -13.72 -20.18
N LEU A 189 -5.21 -12.38 -20.23
CA LEU A 189 -5.72 -11.58 -19.14
C LEU A 189 -7.22 -11.82 -18.87
N ALA A 190 -8.03 -12.01 -19.92
CA ALA A 190 -9.45 -12.34 -19.76
C ALA A 190 -9.64 -13.70 -19.08
N SER A 191 -8.84 -14.70 -19.46
CA SER A 191 -8.83 -16.01 -18.81
C SER A 191 -8.39 -15.91 -17.34
N ILE A 192 -7.35 -15.12 -17.06
CA ILE A 192 -6.87 -14.86 -15.69
C ILE A 192 -7.94 -14.20 -14.83
N PHE A 193 -8.58 -13.13 -15.32
CA PHE A 193 -9.65 -12.47 -14.57
C PHE A 193 -10.84 -13.40 -14.36
N THR A 194 -11.16 -14.22 -15.36
CA THR A 194 -12.21 -15.24 -15.24
C THR A 194 -11.94 -16.22 -14.10
N ASP A 195 -10.72 -16.74 -14.01
CA ASP A 195 -10.28 -17.64 -12.93
C ASP A 195 -10.26 -16.93 -11.57
N LEU A 196 -9.79 -15.69 -11.50
CA LEU A 196 -9.73 -14.93 -10.24
C LEU A 196 -11.12 -14.58 -9.69
N LEU A 197 -12.11 -14.44 -10.56
CA LEU A 197 -13.51 -14.15 -10.24
C LEU A 197 -14.38 -15.42 -10.14
N GLN A 198 -13.78 -16.61 -10.20
CA GLN A 198 -14.53 -17.85 -10.09
C GLN A 198 -15.13 -18.02 -8.67
N LYS A 199 -16.44 -18.29 -8.61
CA LYS A 199 -17.15 -18.60 -7.36
C LYS A 199 -16.60 -19.87 -6.72
N SER A 200 -16.21 -19.80 -5.45
CA SER A 200 -15.70 -20.96 -4.71
C SER A 200 -16.82 -21.93 -4.30
N SER A 201 -18.05 -21.43 -4.17
CA SER A 201 -19.25 -22.22 -3.88
C SER A 201 -20.47 -21.64 -4.62
N SER A 202 -21.52 -22.44 -4.79
CA SER A 202 -22.78 -21.99 -5.42
C SER A 202 -23.51 -20.93 -4.59
N SER A 203 -23.22 -20.81 -3.29
CA SER A 203 -23.84 -19.86 -2.36
C SER A 203 -23.04 -18.56 -2.17
N SER A 204 -21.82 -18.46 -2.71
CA SER A 204 -21.00 -17.25 -2.57
C SER A 204 -21.44 -16.13 -3.52
N SER A 205 -21.60 -14.91 -2.98
CA SER A 205 -21.78 -13.69 -3.77
C SER A 205 -20.42 -13.05 -4.04
N ILE A 206 -20.23 -12.45 -5.22
CA ILE A 206 -18.97 -11.76 -5.58
C ILE A 206 -19.28 -10.30 -5.92
N ILE A 207 -18.48 -9.39 -5.36
CA ILE A 207 -18.41 -8.00 -5.83
C ILE A 207 -16.99 -7.73 -6.30
N ALA A 208 -16.87 -7.28 -7.54
CA ALA A 208 -15.62 -6.77 -8.08
C ALA A 208 -15.55 -5.24 -7.87
N GLY A 209 -14.39 -4.76 -7.46
CA GLY A 209 -14.10 -3.34 -7.37
C GLY A 209 -12.81 -3.02 -8.11
N PHE A 210 -12.71 -1.84 -8.74
CA PHE A 210 -11.42 -1.29 -9.15
C PHE A 210 -11.13 -0.03 -8.33
N LEU A 211 -9.91 0.12 -7.83
CA LEU A 211 -9.53 1.27 -7.01
C LEU A 211 -8.76 2.26 -7.85
N HIS A 212 -9.24 3.51 -7.87
CA HIS A 212 -8.57 4.61 -8.55
C HIS A 212 -9.04 5.94 -7.94
N GLU A 213 -8.13 6.90 -7.79
CA GLU A 213 -8.44 8.23 -7.27
C GLU A 213 -9.40 9.02 -8.16
N SER A 214 -9.46 8.70 -9.45
CA SER A 214 -10.38 9.34 -10.40
C SER A 214 -11.80 8.78 -10.35
N CYS A 215 -12.10 7.81 -9.49
CA CYS A 215 -13.48 7.36 -9.32
C CYS A 215 -14.32 8.47 -8.68
N ASP A 216 -15.51 8.70 -9.21
CA ASP A 216 -16.40 9.78 -8.73
C ASP A 216 -16.89 9.51 -7.31
N SER A 217 -17.23 8.26 -7.04
CA SER A 217 -17.75 7.81 -5.75
C SER A 217 -16.63 7.38 -4.82
N GLU A 218 -16.65 7.97 -3.64
CA GLU A 218 -15.84 7.51 -2.52
C GLU A 218 -16.47 6.27 -1.87
N LEU A 219 -15.64 5.42 -1.25
CA LEU A 219 -16.12 4.32 -0.42
C LEU A 219 -16.98 4.92 0.71
N PRO A 220 -18.26 4.51 0.87
CA PRO A 220 -19.18 5.10 1.85
C PRO A 220 -18.90 4.56 3.26
N CYS A 221 -17.69 4.81 3.76
CA CYS A 221 -17.25 4.49 5.12
C CYS A 221 -17.18 5.72 6.04
N PHE A 222 -17.43 6.90 5.49
CA PHE A 222 -17.49 8.18 6.20
C PHE A 222 -18.89 8.75 6.06
N ASP A 223 -19.48 9.18 7.18
CA ASP A 223 -20.90 9.53 7.29
C ASP A 223 -21.78 8.49 6.59
N PRO A 224 -21.63 7.20 6.92
CA PRO A 224 -22.18 6.15 6.09
C PRO A 224 -23.71 6.22 6.12
N PRO A 225 -24.37 6.05 4.96
CA PRO A 225 -25.80 5.84 4.92
C PRO A 225 -26.14 4.54 5.65
N GLU A 226 -27.43 4.22 5.77
CA GLU A 226 -27.85 2.93 6.33
C GLU A 226 -27.29 1.78 5.47
N LEU A 227 -26.21 1.16 5.96
CA LEU A 227 -25.50 0.13 5.22
C LEU A 227 -26.22 -1.22 5.32
N PRO A 228 -26.25 -2.02 4.24
CA PRO A 228 -26.83 -3.37 4.24
C PRO A 228 -26.31 -4.26 5.37
N GLN A 229 -27.08 -5.26 5.78
CA GLN A 229 -26.58 -6.27 6.72
C GLN A 229 -25.37 -7.01 6.14
N ALA A 230 -24.43 -7.40 7.00
CA ALA A 230 -23.22 -8.08 6.57
C ALA A 230 -23.54 -9.47 6.01
N ASP A 231 -23.16 -9.73 4.75
CA ASP A 231 -23.26 -11.06 4.13
C ASP A 231 -21.99 -11.88 4.43
N PRO A 232 -22.07 -12.97 5.22
CA PRO A 232 -20.92 -13.82 5.53
C PRO A 232 -20.36 -14.57 4.32
N ASN A 233 -21.15 -14.72 3.24
CA ASN A 233 -20.77 -15.41 2.02
C ASN A 233 -20.27 -14.44 0.93
N LEU A 234 -20.04 -13.18 1.27
CA LEU A 234 -19.54 -12.18 0.34
C LEU A 234 -18.04 -12.34 0.11
N HIS A 235 -17.68 -12.43 -1.18
CA HIS A 235 -16.31 -12.35 -1.67
C HIS A 235 -16.09 -11.01 -2.36
N VAL A 236 -15.19 -10.21 -1.82
CA VAL A 236 -14.77 -8.94 -2.41
C VAL A 236 -13.49 -9.18 -3.20
N VAL A 237 -13.47 -8.79 -4.47
CA VAL A 237 -12.26 -8.84 -5.33
C VAL A 237 -11.91 -7.44 -5.82
N LEU A 238 -10.80 -6.91 -5.34
CA LEU A 238 -10.36 -5.54 -5.63
C LEU A 238 -9.18 -5.53 -6.60
N PHE A 239 -9.29 -4.77 -7.68
CA PHE A 239 -8.26 -4.62 -8.72
C PHE A 239 -7.65 -3.22 -8.67
N LEU A 240 -6.32 -3.16 -8.74
CA LEU A 240 -5.61 -1.89 -8.84
C LEU A 240 -4.20 -2.08 -9.41
N GLY A 241 -3.65 -0.97 -9.88
CA GLY A 241 -2.24 -0.90 -10.26
C GLY A 241 -1.32 -1.09 -9.05
N ALA A 242 -0.20 -1.78 -9.23
CA ALA A 242 0.76 -1.97 -8.14
C ALA A 242 1.68 -0.75 -7.97
N VAL A 243 2.44 -0.42 -9.01
CA VAL A 243 3.39 0.71 -9.02
C VAL A 243 3.17 1.61 -10.22
N ARG A 244 2.53 1.07 -11.26
CA ARG A 244 1.88 1.80 -12.35
C ARG A 244 0.37 1.70 -12.14
N ASP A 245 -0.37 2.61 -12.74
CA ASP A 245 -1.82 2.49 -12.79
C ASP A 245 -2.28 1.33 -13.68
N MET A 246 -3.53 0.96 -13.49
CA MET A 246 -4.22 -0.01 -14.33
C MET A 246 -4.48 0.62 -15.71
N HIS A 247 -4.00 -0.04 -16.76
CA HIS A 247 -4.13 0.46 -18.12
C HIS A 247 -5.59 0.40 -18.59
N PRO A 248 -6.07 1.33 -19.44
CA PRO A 248 -7.44 1.31 -19.94
C PRO A 248 -7.86 -0.01 -20.62
N SER A 249 -6.93 -0.71 -21.28
CA SER A 249 -7.19 -2.03 -21.86
C SER A 249 -7.40 -3.13 -20.80
N GLU A 250 -6.68 -3.07 -19.68
CA GLU A 250 -6.85 -3.98 -18.55
C GLU A 250 -8.22 -3.75 -17.92
N HIS A 251 -8.62 -2.49 -17.75
CA HIS A 251 -9.94 -2.12 -17.25
C HIS A 251 -11.09 -2.54 -18.17
N LYS A 252 -10.93 -2.33 -19.48
CA LYS A 252 -11.89 -2.81 -20.47
C LYS A 252 -12.05 -4.33 -20.40
N THR A 253 -10.95 -5.05 -20.22
CA THR A 253 -10.96 -6.52 -20.09
C THR A 253 -11.67 -6.96 -18.82
N LEU A 254 -11.35 -6.34 -17.67
CA LEU A 254 -12.03 -6.62 -16.41
C LEU A 254 -13.54 -6.40 -16.51
N ARG A 255 -13.96 -5.26 -17.07
CA ARG A 255 -15.39 -4.95 -17.27
C ARG A 255 -16.08 -5.99 -18.15
N SER A 256 -15.44 -6.42 -19.23
CA SER A 256 -15.98 -7.46 -20.13
C SER A 256 -16.15 -8.79 -19.41
N VAL A 257 -15.18 -9.20 -18.59
CA VAL A 257 -15.24 -10.45 -17.83
C VAL A 257 -16.32 -10.39 -16.75
N CYS A 258 -16.39 -9.29 -15.99
CA CYS A 258 -17.44 -9.09 -14.99
C CYS A 258 -18.84 -9.14 -15.61
N ALA A 259 -19.05 -8.46 -16.74
CA ALA A 259 -20.32 -8.50 -17.47
C ALA A 259 -20.67 -9.91 -17.97
N ALA A 260 -19.69 -10.66 -18.49
CA ALA A 260 -19.91 -12.03 -18.97
C ALA A 260 -20.25 -13.02 -17.85
N GLN A 261 -19.81 -12.76 -16.62
CA GLN A 261 -20.08 -13.61 -15.45
C GLN A 261 -21.22 -13.10 -14.56
N ASP A 262 -21.89 -12.02 -14.96
CA ASP A 262 -22.90 -11.33 -14.15
C ASP A 262 -22.38 -10.97 -12.74
N ILE A 263 -21.15 -10.42 -12.69
CA ILE A 263 -20.51 -9.95 -11.46
C ILE A 263 -20.58 -8.42 -11.45
N PRO A 264 -21.16 -7.81 -10.40
CA PRO A 264 -21.17 -6.36 -10.27
C PRO A 264 -19.74 -5.83 -10.14
N LEU A 265 -19.41 -4.83 -10.98
CA LEU A 265 -18.14 -4.12 -10.97
C LEU A 265 -18.38 -2.66 -10.59
N THR A 266 -17.73 -2.18 -9.53
CA THR A 266 -17.82 -0.78 -9.08
C THR A 266 -16.44 -0.11 -9.04
N GLY A 267 -16.41 1.19 -9.32
CA GLY A 267 -15.20 2.01 -9.11
C GLY A 267 -15.17 2.54 -7.68
N VAL A 268 -14.02 2.48 -7.02
CA VAL A 268 -13.87 2.85 -5.61
C VAL A 268 -12.75 3.85 -5.46
N ARG A 269 -13.10 5.07 -5.04
CA ARG A 269 -12.12 6.02 -4.50
C ARG A 269 -12.05 5.83 -2.98
N LEU A 270 -10.87 5.64 -2.41
CA LEU A 270 -10.75 5.54 -0.95
C LEU A 270 -10.72 6.91 -0.27
N GLY A 271 -10.23 7.93 -0.96
CA GLY A 271 -10.21 9.30 -0.46
C GLY A 271 -9.70 10.28 -1.51
N PRO A 272 -9.57 11.56 -1.16
CA PRO A 272 -9.28 12.63 -2.12
C PRO A 272 -7.82 12.66 -2.60
N VAL A 273 -6.96 11.84 -2.00
CA VAL A 273 -5.51 11.86 -2.22
C VAL A 273 -5.05 10.54 -2.81
N ALA A 274 -4.40 10.60 -3.96
CA ALA A 274 -3.65 9.46 -4.49
C ALA A 274 -2.52 9.11 -3.51
N GLU A 275 -2.33 7.83 -3.21
CA GLU A 275 -1.31 7.37 -2.25
C GLU A 275 -0.56 6.16 -2.80
N PHE A 276 0.57 5.83 -2.16
CA PHE A 276 1.25 4.58 -2.46
C PHE A 276 0.33 3.38 -2.20
N THR A 277 0.40 2.40 -3.11
CA THR A 277 -0.44 1.19 -3.06
C THR A 277 -0.39 0.48 -1.71
N SER A 278 0.76 0.42 -1.04
CA SER A 278 0.84 -0.18 0.30
C SER A 278 -0.02 0.54 1.34
N LYS A 279 -0.20 1.87 1.24
CA LYS A 279 -1.10 2.63 2.12
C LYS A 279 -2.57 2.40 1.74
N ILE A 280 -2.88 2.37 0.44
CA ILE A 280 -4.21 2.01 -0.07
C ILE A 280 -4.62 0.63 0.50
N LEU A 281 -3.72 -0.35 0.45
CA LEU A 281 -4.00 -1.69 0.99
C LEU A 281 -4.12 -1.71 2.51
N SER A 282 -3.39 -0.84 3.23
CA SER A 282 -3.57 -0.69 4.67
C SER A 282 -4.96 -0.15 5.03
N VAL A 283 -5.47 0.85 4.28
CA VAL A 283 -6.83 1.39 4.42
C VAL A 283 -7.89 0.33 4.08
N VAL A 284 -7.70 -0.41 2.99
CA VAL A 284 -8.58 -1.53 2.62
C VAL A 284 -8.62 -2.61 3.72
N ALA A 285 -7.45 -3.03 4.21
CA ALA A 285 -7.34 -4.00 5.30
C ALA A 285 -8.04 -3.49 6.57
N PHE A 286 -7.87 -2.21 6.91
CA PHE A 286 -8.55 -1.57 8.02
C PHE A 286 -10.07 -1.63 7.89
N HIS A 287 -10.64 -1.19 6.76
CA HIS A 287 -12.09 -1.21 6.57
C HIS A 287 -12.67 -2.63 6.50
N GLN A 288 -11.91 -3.63 6.04
CA GLN A 288 -12.33 -5.02 6.15
C GLN A 288 -12.34 -5.48 7.61
N ALA A 289 -11.28 -5.20 8.39
CA ALA A 289 -11.22 -5.54 9.81
C ALA A 289 -12.30 -4.86 10.64
N ARG A 290 -12.82 -3.72 10.18
CA ARG A 290 -13.96 -3.03 10.78
C ARG A 290 -15.32 -3.55 10.31
N GLY A 291 -15.36 -4.53 9.39
CA GLY A 291 -16.60 -5.04 8.81
C GLY A 291 -17.34 -4.05 7.90
N MET A 292 -16.68 -2.96 7.50
CA MET A 292 -17.27 -1.86 6.73
C MET A 292 -17.12 -2.08 5.23
N LEU A 293 -15.98 -2.60 4.77
CA LEU A 293 -15.65 -2.70 3.33
C LEU A 293 -16.73 -3.40 2.51
N GLY A 294 -17.13 -4.62 2.90
CA GLY A 294 -18.12 -5.39 2.15
C GLY A 294 -19.49 -4.70 2.10
N ARG A 295 -19.95 -4.16 3.23
CA ARG A 295 -21.24 -3.47 3.35
C ARG A 295 -21.27 -2.18 2.52
N ALA A 296 -20.19 -1.42 2.57
CA ALA A 296 -20.01 -0.19 1.79
C ALA A 296 -20.06 -0.45 0.27
N LEU A 297 -19.41 -1.53 -0.18
CA LEU A 297 -19.44 -1.94 -1.59
C LEU A 297 -20.81 -2.44 -2.03
N GLN A 298 -21.50 -3.23 -1.19
CA GLN A 298 -22.88 -3.68 -1.46
C GLN A 298 -23.83 -2.48 -1.63
N TYR A 299 -23.71 -1.49 -0.73
CA TYR A 299 -24.47 -0.26 -0.84
C TYR A 299 -24.21 0.45 -2.18
N GLN A 300 -22.93 0.63 -2.54
CA GLN A 300 -22.54 1.34 -3.75
C GLN A 300 -23.04 0.67 -5.03
N VAL A 301 -22.97 -0.66 -5.11
CA VAL A 301 -23.51 -1.44 -6.24
C VAL A 301 -25.03 -1.25 -6.35
N THR A 302 -25.74 -1.27 -5.22
CA THR A 302 -27.21 -1.12 -5.18
C THR A 302 -27.61 0.31 -5.56
N ALA A 303 -26.91 1.32 -5.03
CA ALA A 303 -27.17 2.73 -5.31
C ALA A 303 -26.90 3.07 -6.79
N GLY A 304 -25.79 2.58 -7.35
CA GLY A 304 -25.43 2.80 -8.75
C GLY A 304 -26.41 2.19 -9.76
N SER A 305 -27.10 1.10 -9.39
CA SER A 305 -28.14 0.50 -10.24
C SER A 305 -29.36 1.42 -10.38
N ASN A 306 -29.69 2.15 -9.30
CA ASN A 306 -30.86 3.03 -9.26
C ASN A 306 -30.63 4.40 -9.93
N SER A 307 -29.37 4.86 -10.01
CA SER A 307 -29.02 6.19 -10.51
C SER A 307 -28.85 6.29 -12.03
N SER A 308 -29.10 5.21 -12.78
CA SER A 308 -28.89 5.15 -14.25
C SER A 308 -29.83 6.02 -15.10
N SER A 309 -30.70 6.84 -14.50
CA SER A 309 -31.71 7.64 -15.21
C SER A 309 -31.69 9.14 -14.92
N THR A 310 -30.75 9.65 -14.12
CA THR A 310 -30.66 11.10 -13.87
C THR A 310 -29.24 11.56 -14.15
N GLU A 311 -29.02 12.17 -15.33
CA GLU A 311 -27.80 12.91 -15.65
C GLU A 311 -27.62 13.99 -14.59
N SER A 312 -26.86 13.67 -13.54
CA SER A 312 -26.43 14.63 -12.55
C SER A 312 -25.57 15.67 -13.27
N LYS A 313 -26.15 16.85 -13.49
CA LYS A 313 -25.41 18.09 -13.74
C LYS A 313 -24.38 18.19 -12.61
N ALA A 314 -23.16 17.72 -12.89
CA ALA A 314 -22.02 17.92 -12.02
C ALA A 314 -21.91 19.43 -11.83
N VAL A 315 -22.25 19.85 -10.62
CA VAL A 315 -22.20 21.23 -10.18
C VAL A 315 -20.75 21.66 -10.35
N GLU A 316 -20.49 22.47 -11.40
CA GLU A 316 -19.26 23.25 -11.59
C GLU A 316 -19.17 24.33 -10.51
N GLU A 317 -19.33 23.97 -9.23
CA GLU A 317 -18.84 24.77 -8.11
C GLU A 317 -17.33 24.58 -8.04
N SER A 318 -16.65 25.11 -9.06
CA SER A 318 -15.27 25.59 -8.99
C SER A 318 -15.20 26.85 -8.12
N GLY A 319 -15.92 26.84 -7.00
CA GLY A 319 -15.84 27.84 -5.96
C GLY A 319 -14.39 27.94 -5.54
N LYS A 320 -13.85 29.16 -5.56
CA LYS A 320 -12.52 29.50 -5.07
C LYS A 320 -12.33 28.81 -3.73
N ARG A 321 -11.57 27.70 -3.72
CA ARG A 321 -11.22 26.99 -2.50
C ARG A 321 -10.46 28.00 -1.64
N GLU A 322 -11.10 28.47 -0.57
CA GLU A 322 -10.44 29.33 0.40
C GLU A 322 -9.13 28.66 0.81
N ARG A 323 -8.06 29.46 0.93
CA ARG A 323 -6.74 28.93 1.29
C ARG A 323 -6.89 28.09 2.55
N SER A 324 -6.59 26.79 2.42
CA SER A 324 -6.67 25.91 3.57
C SER A 324 -5.53 26.25 4.53
N VAL A 325 -5.76 26.01 5.82
CA VAL A 325 -4.78 26.37 6.84
C VAL A 325 -3.71 25.28 6.91
N ALA A 326 -2.46 25.67 7.16
CA ALA A 326 -1.37 24.73 7.39
C ALA A 326 -1.70 23.77 8.54
N GLN A 327 -1.69 22.48 8.24
CA GLN A 327 -1.91 21.39 9.18
C GLN A 327 -0.66 20.51 9.25
N THR A 328 -0.22 20.14 10.44
CA THR A 328 0.95 19.30 10.64
C THR A 328 0.65 18.14 11.59
N LEU A 329 0.97 16.92 11.16
CA LEU A 329 1.09 15.74 12.03
C LEU A 329 2.57 15.42 12.23
N HIS A 330 3.06 15.60 13.46
CA HIS A 330 4.40 15.15 13.85
C HIS A 330 4.29 13.88 14.68
N VAL A 331 4.77 12.76 14.12
CA VAL A 331 4.77 11.46 14.79
C VAL A 331 6.04 11.30 15.63
N PHE A 332 5.88 11.12 16.93
CA PHE A 332 6.93 10.79 17.88
C PHE A 332 6.87 9.30 18.22
N CYS A 333 7.82 8.52 17.69
CA CYS A 333 7.88 7.08 17.88
C CYS A 333 8.95 6.69 18.90
N SER A 334 8.54 6.10 20.02
CA SER A 334 9.47 5.49 20.98
C SER A 334 9.87 4.09 20.52
N ILE A 335 11.18 3.83 20.43
CA ILE A 335 11.75 2.60 19.86
C ILE A 335 12.48 1.81 20.96
N PRO A 336 12.22 0.49 21.11
CA PRO A 336 12.92 -0.38 22.07
C PRO A 336 14.25 -0.86 21.47
N LEU A 337 15.08 0.09 21.05
CA LEU A 337 16.38 -0.14 20.42
C LEU A 337 17.28 1.04 20.73
N ASP A 338 18.56 0.80 20.97
CA ASP A 338 19.57 1.86 21.04
C ASP A 338 19.86 2.40 19.64
N HIS A 339 20.16 3.69 19.52
CA HIS A 339 20.47 4.29 18.22
C HIS A 339 21.71 3.66 17.58
N THR A 340 22.70 3.31 18.39
CA THR A 340 23.93 2.64 17.94
C THR A 340 23.71 1.21 17.44
N ALA A 341 22.55 0.60 17.72
CA ALA A 341 22.17 -0.72 17.24
C ALA A 341 21.42 -0.70 15.90
N LEU A 342 21.22 0.49 15.29
CA LEU A 342 20.80 0.59 13.91
C LEU A 342 21.81 -0.11 13.00
N SER A 343 21.31 -1.01 12.15
CA SER A 343 22.16 -1.82 11.27
C SER A 343 21.44 -2.14 9.97
N THR A 344 22.19 -2.16 8.87
CA THR A 344 21.73 -2.69 7.58
C THR A 344 21.90 -4.20 7.47
N ASP A 345 22.63 -4.84 8.38
CA ASP A 345 22.88 -6.28 8.34
C ASP A 345 21.57 -7.08 8.49
N LEU A 346 21.32 -7.96 7.52
CA LEU A 346 20.16 -8.83 7.47
C LEU A 346 20.12 -9.79 8.66
N SER A 347 21.28 -10.24 9.17
CA SER A 347 21.36 -11.24 10.23
C SER A 347 20.78 -10.76 11.57
N VAL A 348 20.78 -9.45 11.79
CA VAL A 348 20.27 -8.80 13.01
C VAL A 348 18.94 -8.09 12.79
N ARG A 349 18.29 -8.26 11.63
CA ARG A 349 17.06 -7.55 11.28
C ARG A 349 15.86 -8.07 12.07
N GLN A 350 15.66 -7.46 13.23
CA GLN A 350 14.61 -7.75 14.18
C GLN A 350 13.40 -6.80 14.06
N SER A 351 12.34 -7.07 14.85
CA SER A 351 11.08 -6.32 14.82
C SER A 351 11.26 -4.81 14.97
N PRO A 352 12.09 -4.28 15.90
CA PRO A 352 12.32 -2.84 16.00
C PRO A 352 12.84 -2.19 14.71
N LEU A 353 13.81 -2.82 14.04
CA LEU A 353 14.38 -2.29 12.78
C LEU A 353 13.34 -2.30 11.66
N TRP A 354 12.56 -3.39 11.56
CA TRP A 354 11.48 -3.47 10.59
C TRP A 354 10.40 -2.41 10.87
N ASN A 355 9.98 -2.22 12.13
CA ASN A 355 9.02 -1.18 12.53
C ASN A 355 9.51 0.23 12.17
N ILE A 356 10.78 0.54 12.43
CA ILE A 356 11.41 1.81 12.05
C ILE A 356 11.26 2.04 10.55
N VAL A 357 11.59 1.05 9.71
CA VAL A 357 11.45 1.18 8.25
C VAL A 357 9.99 1.43 7.86
N ARG A 358 9.06 0.63 8.40
CA ARG A 358 7.62 0.74 8.09
C ARG A 358 7.08 2.12 8.46
N VAL A 359 7.32 2.57 9.68
CA VAL A 359 6.93 3.90 10.18
C VAL A 359 7.55 5.02 9.35
N THR A 360 8.84 4.92 9.02
CA THR A 360 9.54 5.92 8.19
C THR A 360 8.87 6.08 6.84
N VAL A 361 8.62 4.95 6.15
CA VAL A 361 8.00 4.97 4.82
C VAL A 361 6.57 5.50 4.87
N VAL A 362 5.70 5.00 5.76
CA VAL A 362 4.30 5.46 5.78
C VAL A 362 4.16 6.92 6.21
N THR A 363 5.06 7.42 7.06
CA THR A 363 5.01 8.80 7.54
C THR A 363 5.49 9.77 6.46
N LEU A 364 6.64 9.49 5.83
CA LEU A 364 7.34 10.47 5.00
C LEU A 364 7.10 10.29 3.50
N TRP A 365 6.89 9.07 2.99
CA TRP A 365 6.64 8.87 1.55
C TRP A 365 5.18 9.13 1.23
N ARG A 366 4.95 10.17 0.43
CA ARG A 366 3.62 10.57 -0.09
C ARG A 366 3.64 10.65 -1.62
N SER A 367 2.48 10.57 -2.25
CA SER A 367 2.38 10.73 -3.70
C SER A 367 2.88 12.11 -4.14
N HIS A 368 3.35 12.20 -5.39
CA HIS A 368 3.90 13.45 -5.94
C HIS A 368 2.87 14.58 -5.97
N LEU A 369 1.56 14.25 -6.08
CA LEU A 369 0.48 15.23 -6.06
C LEU A 369 0.43 16.00 -4.72
N MET A 370 0.73 15.32 -3.60
CA MET A 370 0.82 15.92 -2.28
C MET A 370 2.17 16.58 -1.96
N ARG A 371 3.19 16.35 -2.80
CA ARG A 371 4.52 16.98 -2.66
C ARG A 371 4.60 18.36 -3.29
N SER A 372 3.61 18.75 -4.10
CA SER A 372 3.52 20.12 -4.59
C SER A 372 3.21 21.06 -3.43
N ASP A 373 3.79 22.26 -3.42
CA ASP A 373 3.59 23.32 -2.40
C ASP A 373 2.12 23.76 -2.21
N ALA A 374 1.17 23.11 -2.90
CA ALA A 374 -0.26 23.34 -2.84
C ALA A 374 -0.98 22.55 -1.74
N SER A 375 -0.32 21.60 -1.06
CA SER A 375 -0.92 20.86 0.05
C SER A 375 -0.51 21.47 1.40
N ASP A 376 -1.45 22.04 2.12
CA ASP A 376 -1.23 22.63 3.45
C ASP A 376 -1.00 21.58 4.54
N PHE A 377 -1.07 20.28 4.22
CA PHE A 377 -0.88 19.18 5.17
C PHE A 377 0.55 18.62 5.14
N LYS A 378 1.25 18.70 6.27
CA LYS A 378 2.65 18.27 6.46
C LYS A 378 2.76 17.08 7.43
N MET A 379 3.73 16.21 7.15
CA MET A 379 4.12 15.10 8.02
C MET A 379 5.55 15.31 8.52
N ALA A 380 5.79 15.00 9.78
CA ALA A 380 7.13 14.92 10.36
C ALA A 380 7.26 13.65 11.23
N LEU A 381 8.48 13.19 11.45
CA LEU A 381 8.77 11.98 12.21
C LEU A 381 9.96 12.20 13.13
N ALA A 382 9.83 11.83 14.40
CA ALA A 382 10.94 11.75 15.33
C ALA A 382 10.98 10.37 15.99
N PHE A 383 12.16 9.75 15.99
CA PHE A 383 12.45 8.53 16.73
C PHE A 383 13.14 8.84 18.05
N LEU A 384 12.64 8.24 19.13
CA LEU A 384 13.23 8.31 20.46
C LEU A 384 13.74 6.92 20.83
N PHE A 385 15.06 6.74 20.80
CA PHE A 385 15.76 5.48 21.03
C PHE A 385 15.96 5.22 22.52
N GLN A 386 16.17 3.96 22.90
CA GLN A 386 16.28 3.55 24.29
C GLN A 386 17.49 4.17 25.02
N ASP A 387 18.59 4.41 24.30
CA ASP A 387 19.83 5.03 24.79
C ASP A 387 19.73 6.56 25.05
N GLY A 388 18.56 7.14 24.88
CA GLY A 388 18.34 8.58 25.04
C GLY A 388 18.34 9.35 23.73
N ALA A 389 18.85 8.80 22.63
CA ALA A 389 19.02 9.55 21.39
C ALA A 389 17.67 9.92 20.74
N VAL A 390 17.63 11.11 20.14
CA VAL A 390 16.48 11.58 19.35
C VAL A 390 16.94 11.84 17.91
N VAL A 391 16.28 11.22 16.95
CA VAL A 391 16.49 11.45 15.52
C VAL A 391 15.22 12.03 14.93
N SER A 392 15.25 13.27 14.47
CA SER A 392 14.13 13.94 13.81
C SER A 392 14.33 13.96 12.30
N LEU A 393 13.29 13.63 11.56
CA LEU A 393 13.27 13.47 10.12
C LEU A 393 12.19 14.37 9.55
N GLU A 394 12.62 15.32 8.73
CA GLU A 394 11.70 16.13 7.92
C GLU A 394 11.46 15.42 6.60
N GLN A 395 10.19 15.38 6.18
CA GLN A 395 9.77 14.74 4.93
C GLN A 395 10.58 15.27 3.74
N ASP A 396 10.65 16.59 3.59
CA ASP A 396 11.30 17.21 2.43
C ASP A 396 12.80 16.96 2.40
N ALA A 397 13.48 16.96 3.55
CA ALA A 397 14.92 16.73 3.61
C ALA A 397 15.27 15.29 3.20
N LEU A 398 14.66 14.29 3.86
CA LEU A 398 15.00 12.88 3.63
C LEU A 398 14.51 12.40 2.27
N VAL A 399 13.23 12.66 1.93
CA VAL A 399 12.64 12.14 0.68
C VAL A 399 13.26 12.81 -0.54
N ARG A 400 13.59 14.11 -0.49
CA ARG A 400 14.28 14.80 -1.59
C ARG A 400 15.69 14.22 -1.78
N SER A 401 16.47 14.11 -0.70
CA SER A 401 17.83 13.55 -0.75
C SER A 401 17.84 12.13 -1.32
N MET A 402 16.93 11.25 -0.90
CA MET A 402 16.83 9.90 -1.44
C MET A 402 16.33 9.89 -2.90
N SER A 403 15.39 10.77 -3.26
CA SER A 403 14.91 10.88 -4.65
C SER A 403 16.03 11.31 -5.60
N GLU A 404 16.90 12.24 -5.19
CA GLU A 404 18.07 12.70 -5.94
C GLU A 404 19.09 11.58 -6.16
N GLN A 405 19.14 10.58 -5.26
CA GLN A 405 19.93 9.37 -5.39
C GLN A 405 19.22 8.26 -6.21
N HIS A 406 18.13 8.59 -6.91
CA HIS A 406 17.26 7.66 -7.64
C HIS A 406 16.56 6.61 -6.76
N GLN A 407 16.37 6.89 -5.46
CA GLN A 407 15.73 6.01 -4.48
C GLN A 407 14.31 6.50 -4.13
N ALA A 408 13.51 6.84 -5.14
CA ALA A 408 12.16 7.38 -4.95
C ALA A 408 11.18 6.40 -4.27
N ALA A 409 11.47 5.09 -4.32
CA ALA A 409 10.85 4.09 -3.46
C ALA A 409 11.99 3.25 -2.87
N PRO A 410 12.40 3.53 -1.62
CA PRO A 410 13.58 2.91 -1.07
C PRO A 410 13.28 1.51 -0.53
N CYS A 411 14.27 0.63 -0.58
CA CYS A 411 14.25 -0.65 0.12
C CYS A 411 14.53 -0.50 1.62
N GLU A 412 14.38 -1.59 2.38
CA GLU A 412 14.70 -1.60 3.81
C GLU A 412 16.15 -1.18 4.08
N PHE A 413 17.11 -1.70 3.29
CA PHE A 413 18.52 -1.33 3.38
C PHE A 413 18.75 0.17 3.27
N GLN A 414 18.16 0.81 2.24
CA GLN A 414 18.35 2.23 1.95
C GLN A 414 17.78 3.12 3.06
N ILE A 415 16.62 2.77 3.62
CA ILE A 415 16.06 3.49 4.76
C ILE A 415 16.97 3.38 5.99
N LEU A 416 17.38 2.15 6.35
CA LEU A 416 18.24 1.93 7.52
C LEU A 416 19.59 2.63 7.37
N GLN A 417 20.18 2.58 6.17
CA GLN A 417 21.42 3.28 5.86
C GLN A 417 21.28 4.80 6.03
N ALA A 418 20.20 5.40 5.53
CA ALA A 418 19.96 6.83 5.66
C ALA A 418 19.77 7.24 7.14
N LEU A 419 19.08 6.41 7.93
CA LEU A 419 18.90 6.65 9.36
C LEU A 419 20.22 6.55 10.13
N MET A 420 21.08 5.57 9.83
CA MET A 420 22.41 5.44 10.45
C MET A 420 23.32 6.65 10.15
N GLN A 421 23.11 7.31 9.02
CA GLN A 421 23.84 8.52 8.63
C GLN A 421 23.26 9.80 9.24
N THR A 422 22.04 9.74 9.78
CA THR A 422 21.38 10.90 10.38
C THR A 422 21.85 11.07 11.81
N ALA A 423 22.55 12.17 12.10
CA ALA A 423 23.01 12.45 13.45
C ALA A 423 21.82 12.71 14.41
N PRO A 424 21.87 12.19 15.65
CA PRO A 424 20.90 12.57 16.67
C PRO A 424 20.88 14.08 16.90
N CYS A 425 19.69 14.68 16.98
CA CYS A 425 19.51 16.11 17.21
C CYS A 425 19.41 16.48 18.70
N GLY A 426 19.39 15.50 19.60
CA GLY A 426 19.31 15.73 21.03
C GLY A 426 19.15 14.44 21.84
N LYS A 427 18.89 14.61 23.14
CA LYS A 427 18.57 13.50 24.05
C LYS A 427 17.21 13.73 24.71
N TRP A 428 16.36 12.70 24.74
CA TRP A 428 15.05 12.82 25.39
C TRP A 428 15.14 12.78 26.93
N THR A 429 16.26 12.34 27.47
CA THR A 429 16.53 12.42 28.91
C THR A 429 16.72 13.87 29.38
N ASP A 430 17.01 14.80 28.46
CA ASP A 430 16.92 16.23 28.72
C ASP A 430 15.45 16.67 28.57
N GLY A 431 14.80 16.86 29.71
CA GLY A 431 13.40 17.27 29.78
C GLY A 431 13.13 18.63 29.10
N GLU A 432 14.12 19.52 28.99
CA GLU A 432 13.96 20.80 28.30
C GLU A 432 14.04 20.63 26.79
N ALA A 433 14.97 19.79 26.31
CA ALA A 433 15.04 19.42 24.89
C ALA A 433 13.73 18.79 24.39
N LEU A 434 13.10 17.91 25.19
CA LEU A 434 11.78 17.33 24.87
C LEU A 434 10.67 18.39 24.79
N LYS A 435 10.64 19.35 25.72
CA LYS A 435 9.66 20.44 25.68
C LYS A 435 9.85 21.29 24.43
N ASN A 436 11.09 21.62 24.08
CA ASN A 436 11.40 22.39 22.87
C ASN A 436 10.95 21.64 21.61
N LEU A 437 11.12 20.33 21.58
CA LEU A 437 10.66 19.48 20.47
C LEU A 437 9.13 19.47 20.33
N LEU A 438 8.40 19.54 21.45
CA LEU A 438 6.93 19.61 21.48
C LEU A 438 6.39 21.05 21.42
N ALA A 439 7.23 22.07 21.55
CA ALA A 439 6.81 23.47 21.65
C ALA A 439 5.93 23.96 20.48
N PRO A 440 6.15 23.50 19.22
CA PRO A 440 5.26 23.87 18.11
C PRO A 440 3.84 23.30 18.23
N ALA A 441 3.63 22.25 19.04
CA ALA A 441 2.37 21.53 19.08
C ALA A 441 1.26 22.31 19.81
N SER A 442 0.13 22.48 19.13
CA SER A 442 -1.10 23.02 19.71
C SER A 442 -1.90 21.95 20.46
N LEU A 443 -1.69 20.67 20.11
CA LEU A 443 -2.40 19.53 20.69
C LEU A 443 -1.55 18.26 20.66
N VAL A 444 -1.78 17.37 21.63
CA VAL A 444 -1.15 16.06 21.72
C VAL A 444 -2.19 14.96 21.57
N LEU A 445 -1.93 14.03 20.64
CA LEU A 445 -2.65 12.76 20.49
C LEU A 445 -1.75 11.63 21.02
N ASP A 446 -2.06 11.11 22.20
CA ASP A 446 -1.32 10.02 22.84
C ASP A 446 -2.04 8.70 22.58
N ILE A 447 -1.37 7.83 21.82
CA ILE A 447 -1.88 6.52 21.41
C ILE A 447 -1.24 5.47 22.30
N THR A 448 -2.08 4.78 23.09
CA THR A 448 -1.63 3.94 24.22
C THR A 448 -2.29 2.57 24.19
N GLU A 449 -1.70 1.57 24.82
CA GLU A 449 -2.33 0.23 24.95
C GLU A 449 -3.31 0.14 26.14
N ASP A 450 -3.29 1.11 27.04
CA ASP A 450 -3.92 1.00 28.37
C ASP A 450 -5.47 1.04 28.37
N ASP A 451 -6.12 1.26 27.23
CA ASP A 451 -7.58 1.52 27.16
C ASP A 451 -8.28 0.77 26.01
N GLU A 452 -8.13 -0.56 25.95
CA GLU A 452 -8.76 -1.41 24.92
C GLU A 452 -10.28 -1.18 24.78
N LYS A 453 -10.97 -0.74 25.84
CA LYS A 453 -12.42 -0.51 25.81
C LYS A 453 -12.84 0.67 24.94
N ASN A 454 -11.91 1.56 24.56
CA ASN A 454 -12.19 2.79 23.83
C ASN A 454 -11.58 2.86 22.41
N SER A 455 -10.98 1.78 21.89
CA SER A 455 -10.19 1.85 20.64
C SER A 455 -11.06 2.17 19.43
N ASP A 456 -12.23 1.54 19.38
CA ASP A 456 -13.20 1.74 18.30
C ASP A 456 -13.89 3.09 18.38
N LYS A 457 -14.01 3.68 19.58
CA LYS A 457 -14.80 4.89 19.80
C LYS A 457 -14.28 6.09 19.01
N MET A 458 -12.97 6.31 18.97
CA MET A 458 -12.39 7.42 18.21
C MET A 458 -12.66 7.25 16.71
N VAL A 459 -12.49 6.03 16.19
CA VAL A 459 -12.72 5.72 14.78
C VAL A 459 -14.20 5.91 14.44
N ASP A 460 -15.10 5.36 15.25
CA ASP A 460 -16.55 5.49 15.09
C ASP A 460 -16.98 6.96 15.06
N GLU A 461 -16.49 7.76 16.01
CA GLU A 461 -16.80 9.18 16.10
C GLU A 461 -16.25 9.95 14.89
N ILE A 462 -15.02 9.69 14.44
CA ILE A 462 -14.44 10.33 13.23
C ILE A 462 -15.20 9.92 11.96
N CYS A 463 -15.56 8.64 11.84
CA CYS A 463 -16.35 8.14 10.71
C CYS A 463 -17.76 8.75 10.69
N ALA A 464 -18.39 8.98 11.85
CA ALA A 464 -19.73 9.57 11.95
C ALA A 464 -19.75 11.11 11.83
N MET A 465 -18.61 11.79 11.91
CA MET A 465 -18.57 13.24 11.74
C MET A 465 -18.94 13.64 10.31
N PRO A 466 -19.60 14.76 10.03
CA PRO A 466 -19.65 15.30 8.67
C PRO A 466 -18.27 15.86 8.29
N SER A 467 -17.96 15.94 6.99
CA SER A 467 -16.80 16.74 6.54
C SER A 467 -17.02 18.20 6.93
N ARG A 468 -16.03 18.83 7.56
CA ARG A 468 -16.09 20.24 7.97
C ARG A 468 -14.82 20.93 7.53
N THR A 469 -14.96 21.99 6.75
CA THR A 469 -13.85 22.90 6.50
C THR A 469 -13.39 23.46 7.84
N SER A 470 -12.11 23.29 8.13
CA SER A 470 -11.52 23.74 9.40
C SER A 470 -11.58 25.26 9.51
N GLU A 471 -12.08 25.78 10.63
CA GLU A 471 -11.90 27.19 10.99
C GLU A 471 -10.40 27.52 11.15
N LEU A 472 -10.06 28.73 10.70
CA LEU A 472 -8.78 29.39 10.32
C LEU A 472 -7.49 29.22 11.18
N GLU A 473 -7.38 28.26 12.10
CA GLU A 473 -6.17 28.11 12.94
C GLU A 473 -5.21 27.04 12.41
N GLU A 474 -3.90 27.35 12.43
CA GLU A 474 -2.84 26.39 12.12
C GLU A 474 -2.84 25.30 13.19
N ASP A 475 -3.00 24.05 12.75
CA ASP A 475 -3.07 22.91 13.64
C ASP A 475 -1.76 22.11 13.57
N TYR A 476 -1.00 22.12 14.67
CA TYR A 476 0.14 21.24 14.86
C TYR A 476 -0.20 20.20 15.92
N VAL A 477 -0.32 18.95 15.47
CA VAL A 477 -0.63 17.81 16.36
C VAL A 477 0.61 16.94 16.53
N ALA A 478 1.05 16.80 17.77
CA ALA A 478 2.06 15.84 18.17
C ALA A 478 1.39 14.48 18.45
N VAL A 479 1.73 13.46 17.67
CA VAL A 479 1.23 12.08 17.83
C VAL A 479 2.28 11.28 18.60
N LEU A 480 1.94 10.82 19.79
CA LEU A 480 2.85 9.97 20.60
C LEU A 480 2.51 8.50 20.33
N LEU A 481 3.49 7.74 19.84
CA LEU A 481 3.34 6.33 19.49
C LEU A 481 4.52 5.51 20.07
N SER A 482 4.23 4.29 20.54
CA SER A 482 5.26 3.35 20.98
C SER A 482 5.31 2.13 20.06
N CYS A 483 6.50 1.80 19.55
CA CYS A 483 6.76 0.60 18.73
C CYS A 483 6.95 -0.66 19.58
N HIS A 484 6.45 -0.65 20.82
CA HIS A 484 6.50 -1.75 21.76
C HIS A 484 5.09 -1.95 22.36
N GLY A 485 4.83 -3.13 22.94
CA GLY A 485 3.55 -3.36 23.64
C GLY A 485 3.41 -2.41 24.83
N GLU A 486 4.40 -2.43 25.71
CA GLU A 486 4.40 -1.58 26.89
C GLU A 486 4.97 -0.18 26.62
N PRO A 487 4.46 0.87 27.29
CA PRO A 487 5.02 2.22 27.20
C PRO A 487 6.49 2.26 27.61
N LEU A 488 7.36 2.63 26.67
CA LEU A 488 8.79 2.77 26.91
C LEU A 488 9.11 4.02 27.77
N PRO A 489 10.27 4.07 28.46
CA PRO A 489 10.69 5.25 29.22
C PRO A 489 10.64 6.56 28.43
N ALA A 490 11.05 6.53 27.16
CA ALA A 490 10.97 7.68 26.24
C ALA A 490 9.52 8.17 26.03
N HIS A 491 8.56 7.24 25.93
CA HIS A 491 7.13 7.55 25.78
C HIS A 491 6.58 8.22 27.03
N LEU A 492 6.96 7.72 28.21
CA LEU A 492 6.59 8.31 29.49
C LEU A 492 7.19 9.72 29.67
N ALA A 493 8.43 9.93 29.21
CA ALA A 493 9.07 11.23 29.20
C ALA A 493 8.34 12.22 28.29
N LEU A 494 7.95 11.80 27.08
CA LEU A 494 7.11 12.60 26.18
C LEU A 494 5.78 12.99 26.82
N ARG A 495 5.06 12.02 27.43
CA ARG A 495 3.80 12.30 28.15
C ARG A 495 3.99 13.34 29.25
N LYS A 496 5.11 13.28 29.99
CA LYS A 496 5.43 14.24 31.05
C LYS A 496 5.73 15.63 30.47
N ALA A 497 6.49 15.71 29.38
CA ALA A 497 6.78 16.98 28.70
C ALA A 497 5.52 17.62 28.09
N ALA A 498 4.60 16.80 27.59
CA ALA A 498 3.32 17.20 26.99
C ALA A 498 2.25 17.66 28.00
N VAL A 499 2.49 17.63 29.31
CA VAL A 499 1.44 17.83 30.34
C VAL A 499 0.73 19.18 30.27
N MET A 500 1.41 20.19 29.72
CA MET A 500 0.86 21.55 29.58
C MET A 500 0.00 21.74 28.33
N LEU A 501 0.05 20.79 27.38
CA LEU A 501 -0.68 20.86 26.12
C LEU A 501 -2.08 20.21 26.25
N PRO A 502 -3.06 20.66 25.45
CA PRO A 502 -4.32 19.95 25.30
C PRO A 502 -4.08 18.51 24.84
N HIS A 503 -4.68 17.55 25.54
CA HIS A 503 -4.30 16.14 25.40
C HIS A 503 -5.51 15.25 25.11
N VAL A 504 -5.50 14.61 23.94
CA VAL A 504 -6.43 13.57 23.55
C VAL A 504 -5.72 12.24 23.77
N ARG A 505 -6.33 11.38 24.61
CA ARG A 505 -5.84 10.00 24.80
C ARG A 505 -6.79 9.10 24.07
N THR A 506 -6.23 8.17 23.32
CA THR A 506 -6.98 7.12 22.65
C THR A 506 -6.19 5.83 22.78
N SER A 507 -6.90 4.71 22.76
CA SER A 507 -6.26 3.44 22.47
C SER A 507 -5.88 3.34 21.01
N ARG A 508 -5.09 2.31 20.68
CA ARG A 508 -4.65 2.05 19.31
C ARG A 508 -5.84 1.98 18.35
N ILE A 509 -5.72 2.68 17.23
CA ILE A 509 -6.68 2.62 16.12
C ILE A 509 -6.71 1.22 15.49
N VAL A 510 -5.57 0.53 15.54
CA VAL A 510 -5.36 -0.82 15.01
C VAL A 510 -5.10 -1.80 16.16
N PRO A 511 -5.71 -3.00 16.17
CA PRO A 511 -5.50 -3.99 17.23
C PRO A 511 -4.03 -4.35 17.48
N ALA A 512 -3.69 -4.69 18.73
CA ALA A 512 -2.31 -4.95 19.15
C ALA A 512 -1.68 -6.23 18.55
N GLN A 513 -2.51 -7.19 18.12
CA GLN A 513 -2.08 -8.48 17.58
C GLN A 513 -1.47 -8.42 16.16
N ASP A 514 -1.64 -7.30 15.46
CA ASP A 514 -1.16 -7.14 14.09
C ASP A 514 0.29 -6.66 14.06
N LEU A 515 1.12 -7.24 13.19
CA LEU A 515 2.54 -6.87 13.11
C LEU A 515 2.72 -5.46 12.54
N ASP A 516 1.92 -5.03 11.56
CA ASP A 516 2.05 -3.71 10.90
C ASP A 516 1.23 -2.59 11.59
N ARG A 517 0.90 -2.77 12.87
CA ARG A 517 -0.06 -1.93 13.62
C ARG A 517 0.35 -0.46 13.74
N GLU A 518 1.62 -0.14 14.00
CA GLU A 518 2.08 1.25 14.12
C GLU A 518 1.96 1.97 12.77
N ALA A 519 2.41 1.32 11.69
CA ALA A 519 2.36 1.87 10.36
C ALA A 519 0.92 2.03 9.85
N ALA A 520 0.05 1.05 10.14
CA ALA A 520 -1.36 1.12 9.82
C ALA A 520 -2.08 2.23 10.62
N THR A 521 -1.74 2.41 11.90
CA THR A 521 -2.26 3.52 12.73
C THR A 521 -1.92 4.87 12.12
N ILE A 522 -0.66 5.10 11.74
CA ILE A 522 -0.22 6.34 11.09
C ILE A 522 -0.95 6.54 9.75
N THR A 523 -1.09 5.47 8.96
CA THR A 523 -1.80 5.51 7.68
C THR A 523 -3.26 5.91 7.86
N MET A 524 -3.94 5.39 8.89
CA MET A 524 -5.33 5.77 9.18
C MET A 524 -5.47 7.20 9.69
N LEU A 525 -4.53 7.70 10.50
CA LEU A 525 -4.52 9.11 10.91
C LEU A 525 -4.35 10.04 9.71
N GLN A 526 -3.41 9.73 8.81
CA GLN A 526 -3.25 10.45 7.54
C GLN A 526 -4.54 10.41 6.74
N HIS A 527 -5.17 9.23 6.65
CA HIS A 527 -6.41 9.06 5.93
C HIS A 527 -7.54 9.93 6.51
N PHE A 528 -7.72 9.95 7.83
CA PHE A 528 -8.71 10.81 8.49
C PHE A 528 -8.39 12.30 8.37
N ALA A 529 -7.11 12.67 8.27
CA ALA A 529 -6.69 14.04 7.99
C ALA A 529 -7.04 14.44 6.55
N TYR A 530 -6.81 13.57 5.57
CA TYR A 530 -7.19 13.81 4.18
C TYR A 530 -8.70 13.97 3.98
N GLN A 531 -9.48 13.36 4.87
CA GLN A 531 -10.94 13.50 4.90
C GLN A 531 -11.43 14.72 5.70
N GLU A 532 -10.51 15.61 6.11
CA GLU A 532 -10.81 16.82 6.90
C GLU A 532 -11.53 16.54 8.24
N ARG A 533 -11.34 15.34 8.81
CA ARG A 533 -12.07 14.91 10.03
C ARG A 533 -11.20 14.80 11.27
N LEU A 534 -9.91 14.49 11.11
CA LEU A 534 -9.02 14.27 12.26
C LEU A 534 -8.87 15.51 13.14
N PHE A 535 -8.48 16.65 12.56
CA PHE A 535 -8.20 17.86 13.35
C PHE A 535 -9.45 18.45 14.04
N PRO A 536 -10.62 18.60 13.36
CA PRO A 536 -11.85 19.00 14.04
C PRO A 536 -12.20 18.09 15.22
N TYR A 537 -12.11 16.77 15.03
CA TYR A 537 -12.35 15.79 16.09
C TYR A 537 -11.45 16.03 17.32
N LEU A 538 -10.14 16.17 17.09
CA LEU A 538 -9.17 16.35 18.16
C LEU A 538 -9.41 17.65 18.95
N ARG A 539 -9.74 18.76 18.25
CA ARG A 539 -10.06 20.05 18.89
C ARG A 539 -11.30 19.93 19.77
N ASP A 540 -12.36 19.30 19.28
CA ASP A 540 -13.61 19.12 20.04
C ASP A 540 -13.37 18.30 21.32
N LYS A 541 -12.61 17.20 21.22
CA LYS A 541 -12.24 16.38 22.37
C LYS A 541 -11.36 17.13 23.37
N ALA A 542 -10.44 17.97 22.90
CA ALA A 542 -9.59 18.80 23.75
C ALA A 542 -10.38 19.89 24.51
N LYS A 543 -11.38 20.52 23.86
CA LYS A 543 -12.25 21.55 24.47
C LYS A 543 -13.12 20.97 25.60
N VAL A 544 -13.73 19.80 25.39
CA VAL A 544 -14.60 19.14 26.39
C VAL A 544 -13.86 18.89 27.71
N LYS A 545 -12.58 18.52 27.66
CA LYS A 545 -11.76 18.30 28.86
C LYS A 545 -11.47 19.60 29.63
N LYS A 546 -11.23 20.72 28.94
CA LYS A 546 -11.03 22.04 29.59
C LYS A 546 -12.26 22.48 30.37
N SER A 547 -13.46 22.25 29.82
CA SER A 547 -14.73 22.58 30.49
C SER A 547 -14.94 21.76 31.77
N LYS A 548 -14.76 20.43 31.70
CA LYS A 548 -14.88 19.56 32.89
C LYS A 548 -13.94 19.96 34.03
N ARG A 549 -12.67 20.29 33.72
CA ARG A 549 -11.67 20.67 34.73
C ARG A 549 -11.98 22.01 35.41
N LYS A 550 -12.65 22.95 34.73
CA LYS A 550 -13.08 24.21 35.36
C LYS A 550 -14.20 23.96 36.37
N LYS A 551 -15.17 23.09 36.05
CA LYS A 551 -16.29 22.78 36.95
C LYS A 551 -15.84 22.12 38.26
N THR A 552 -14.87 21.20 38.21
CA THR A 552 -14.34 20.52 39.41
C THR A 552 -13.43 21.38 40.30
N LYS A 553 -13.05 22.59 39.86
CA LYS A 553 -12.28 23.54 40.68
C LYS A 553 -13.15 24.62 41.32
N SER A 554 -14.39 24.77 40.85
CA SER A 554 -15.38 25.72 41.41
C SER A 554 -16.32 25.08 42.42
N GLU A 555 -16.33 23.76 42.49
CA GLU A 555 -16.91 22.94 43.57
C GLU A 555 -15.80 22.58 44.55
#